data_AF-A0A2E6TDB7-F1
#
_entry.id   AF-A0A2E6TDB7-F1
#
_cell.length_a   1.000
_cell.length_b   1.000
_cell.length_c   1.000
_cell.angle_alpha   90.00
_cell.angle_beta   90.00
_cell.angle_gamma   90.00
#
_symmetry.space_group_name_H-M   'P 1'
#
loop_
_entity.id
_entity.type
_entity.pdbx_description
1 polymer ?
#
loop_
_entity_poly.entity_id
_entity_poly.type
_entity_poly.pdbx_seq_one_letter_code
_entity_poly.pdbx_strand_id
1 'polypeptide(L)'
;MVGLQLMMMERKRMIMTTFTQVETSFNKKAPVTGRVGLDRRRRRRRGFTLIELLVVITIIGILIGLIIGPLGGFLWNTEKTKTIAKFKDYEIALAQFQSANGGSFPGLFNSEDPVNLSDPDVRDKFLMALKGKKLVNDQWIDLETQEAKKYNPTRQQFYDFDEDEFDEDGNLVDAWGNPAIKIIVDWDGDGFIQLPTDSEVEQLNGDRIQKDVVIYVLSKDDPDGDGGGDVFSWDD
;
A
#
# COMPACT_ATOMS: atom_id res chain seq x y z
N MET A 1 10.12 16.67 -30.75
CA MET A 1 11.01 15.80 -29.94
C MET A 1 12.47 16.28 -29.85
N VAL A 2 12.90 17.31 -30.61
CA VAL A 2 14.31 17.82 -30.58
C VAL A 2 14.53 18.96 -29.57
N GLY A 3 13.46 19.66 -29.14
CA GLY A 3 13.57 20.82 -28.23
C GLY A 3 13.94 20.48 -26.77
N LEU A 4 13.47 19.35 -26.23
CA LEU A 4 13.79 18.96 -24.85
C LEU A 4 15.27 18.57 -24.67
N GLN A 5 15.89 17.99 -25.71
CA GLN A 5 17.29 17.54 -25.64
C GLN A 5 18.27 18.72 -25.72
N LEU A 6 17.94 19.77 -26.48
CA LEU A 6 18.73 21.01 -26.54
C LEU A 6 18.67 21.78 -25.21
N MET A 7 17.49 21.82 -24.58
CA MET A 7 17.27 22.53 -23.31
C MET A 7 17.95 21.85 -22.11
N MET A 8 18.08 20.51 -22.14
CA MET A 8 18.88 19.76 -21.15
C MET A 8 20.40 19.96 -21.32
N MET A 9 20.89 20.18 -22.55
CA MET A 9 22.32 20.39 -22.81
C MET A 9 22.83 21.76 -22.33
N GLU A 10 22.02 22.82 -22.43
CA GLU A 10 22.40 24.16 -21.96
C GLU A 10 22.44 24.25 -20.42
N ARG A 11 21.52 23.57 -19.71
CA ARG A 11 21.55 23.50 -18.24
C ARG A 11 22.80 22.80 -17.70
N LYS A 12 23.30 21.75 -18.39
CA LYS A 12 24.52 21.06 -17.97
C LYS A 12 25.80 21.90 -18.14
N ARG A 13 25.86 22.77 -19.16
CA ARG A 13 27.01 23.68 -19.37
C ARG A 13 27.08 24.80 -18.33
N MET A 14 25.92 25.29 -17.87
CA MET A 14 25.86 26.37 -16.88
C MET A 14 26.31 25.92 -15.48
N ILE A 15 26.01 24.67 -15.09
CA ILE A 15 26.38 24.11 -13.77
C ILE A 15 27.88 23.74 -13.71
N MET A 16 28.48 23.33 -14.81
CA MET A 16 29.92 23.03 -14.88
C MET A 16 30.81 24.28 -14.78
N THR A 17 30.33 25.44 -15.25
CA THR A 17 31.13 26.68 -15.27
C THR A 17 31.15 27.37 -13.89
N THR A 18 30.12 27.19 -13.08
CA THR A 18 30.06 27.78 -11.72
C THR A 18 30.81 26.97 -10.66
N PHE A 19 31.17 25.72 -10.93
CA PHE A 19 31.84 24.86 -9.95
C PHE A 19 33.38 24.99 -9.96
N THR A 20 33.99 25.45 -11.05
CA THR A 20 35.47 25.51 -11.18
C THR A 20 36.10 26.77 -10.56
N GLN A 21 35.31 27.80 -10.25
CA GLN A 21 35.84 29.07 -9.72
C GLN A 21 35.92 29.11 -8.17
N VAL A 22 35.31 28.15 -7.48
CA VAL A 22 35.28 28.10 -6.00
C VAL A 22 36.55 27.45 -5.42
N GLU A 23 37.22 26.54 -6.13
CA GLU A 23 38.37 25.81 -5.58
C GLU A 23 39.68 26.62 -5.53
N THR A 24 39.83 27.66 -6.36
CA THR A 24 41.13 28.35 -6.51
C THR A 24 41.36 29.50 -5.53
N SER A 25 40.35 29.92 -4.75
CA SER A 25 40.50 31.03 -3.79
C SER A 25 40.86 30.60 -2.36
N PHE A 26 40.95 29.30 -2.08
CA PHE A 26 41.09 28.81 -0.69
C PHE A 26 42.51 28.41 -0.26
N ASN A 27 43.53 28.60 -1.09
CA ASN A 27 44.91 28.22 -0.74
C ASN A 27 45.91 29.40 -0.78
N LYS A 28 45.75 30.33 0.16
CA LYS A 28 46.85 31.20 0.62
C LYS A 28 46.82 31.29 2.14
N LYS A 29 47.62 30.45 2.81
CA LYS A 29 48.03 30.68 4.20
C LYS A 29 49.52 30.97 4.24
N ALA A 30 49.86 32.21 4.56
CA ALA A 30 51.21 32.65 4.89
C ALA A 30 51.69 31.99 6.21
N PRO A 31 53.01 31.86 6.43
CA PRO A 31 53.55 31.31 7.66
C PRO A 31 53.39 32.34 8.79
N VAL A 32 52.52 32.06 9.77
CA VAL A 32 52.40 32.84 11.00
C VAL A 32 53.41 32.30 12.01
N THR A 33 54.55 32.97 12.11
CA THR A 33 55.47 32.86 13.26
C THR A 33 54.84 33.52 14.48
N GLY A 34 54.23 32.70 15.34
CA GLY A 34 53.73 33.10 16.66
C GLY A 34 54.33 32.21 17.74
N ARG A 35 55.35 32.73 18.44
CA ARG A 35 55.76 32.19 19.75
C ARG A 35 54.67 32.54 20.77
N VAL A 36 53.95 31.54 21.26
CA VAL A 36 53.31 31.59 22.57
C VAL A 36 53.41 30.21 23.21
N GLY A 37 54.31 30.10 24.20
CA GLY A 37 54.28 29.00 25.15
C GLY A 37 53.07 29.16 26.05
N LEU A 38 52.03 28.36 25.81
CA LEU A 38 50.99 28.10 26.79
C LEU A 38 51.17 26.67 27.28
N ASP A 39 51.36 26.58 28.58
CA ASP A 39 51.56 25.37 29.37
C ASP A 39 50.54 24.29 29.00
N ARG A 40 50.96 23.34 28.15
CA ARG A 40 50.16 22.15 27.84
C ARG A 40 50.19 21.27 29.09
N ARG A 41 49.23 21.48 29.99
CA ARG A 41 48.77 20.39 30.87
C ARG A 41 48.44 19.21 29.94
N ARG A 42 49.33 18.22 29.90
CA ARG A 42 49.11 16.94 29.22
C ARG A 42 47.87 16.33 29.87
N ARG A 43 46.69 16.57 29.29
CA ARG A 43 45.51 15.77 29.59
C ARG A 43 45.91 14.35 29.22
N ARG A 44 46.13 13.51 30.24
CA ARG A 44 46.39 12.09 30.08
C ARG A 44 45.24 11.54 29.25
N ARG A 45 45.49 11.23 27.98
CA ARG A 45 44.52 10.52 27.15
C ARG A 45 44.38 9.15 27.81
N ARG A 46 43.24 8.91 28.46
CA ARG A 46 42.87 7.57 28.93
C ARG A 46 42.66 6.74 27.66
N GLY A 47 43.52 5.75 27.44
CA GLY A 47 43.34 4.78 26.37
C GLY A 47 42.19 3.86 26.74
N PHE A 48 41.32 3.57 25.78
CA PHE A 48 40.30 2.54 25.91
C PHE A 48 40.99 1.19 26.08
N THR A 49 40.57 0.42 27.06
CA THR A 49 41.02 -0.97 27.19
C THR A 49 40.26 -1.84 26.20
N LEU A 50 40.89 -2.91 25.71
CA LEU A 50 40.22 -3.88 24.83
C LEU A 50 38.99 -4.51 25.51
N ILE A 51 39.03 -4.65 26.83
CA ILE A 51 37.92 -5.19 27.61
C ILE A 51 36.73 -4.23 27.69
N GLU A 52 36.96 -2.92 27.82
CA GLU A 52 35.88 -1.91 27.77
C GLU A 52 35.18 -1.93 26.42
N LEU A 53 35.92 -2.09 25.32
CA LEU A 53 35.32 -2.23 23.99
C LEU A 53 34.55 -3.56 23.84
N LEU A 54 35.12 -4.67 24.33
CA LEU A 54 34.53 -6.00 24.26
C LEU A 54 33.18 -6.09 25.00
N VAL A 55 33.11 -5.55 26.23
CA VAL A 55 31.87 -5.55 27.00
C VAL A 55 30.78 -4.70 26.32
N VAL A 56 31.16 -3.60 25.67
CA VAL A 56 30.19 -2.75 24.96
C VAL A 56 29.61 -3.46 23.74
N ILE A 57 30.44 -4.07 22.89
CA ILE A 57 29.92 -4.77 21.70
C ILE A 57 29.12 -6.03 22.09
N THR A 58 29.47 -6.69 23.19
CA THR A 58 28.71 -7.85 23.69
C THR A 58 27.35 -7.43 24.23
N ILE A 59 27.27 -6.33 25.00
CA ILE A 59 25.97 -5.79 25.45
C ILE A 59 25.14 -5.32 24.26
N ILE A 60 25.72 -4.61 23.28
CA ILE A 60 25.00 -4.19 22.06
C ILE A 60 24.49 -5.41 21.28
N GLY A 61 25.30 -6.46 21.14
CA GLY A 61 24.91 -7.70 20.47
C GLY A 61 23.74 -8.41 21.16
N ILE A 62 23.73 -8.46 22.49
CA ILE A 62 22.61 -9.01 23.27
C ILE A 62 21.34 -8.17 23.06
N LEU A 63 21.46 -6.84 23.15
CA LEU A 63 20.31 -5.93 22.98
C LEU A 63 19.70 -6.05 21.58
N ILE A 64 20.53 -6.07 20.53
CA ILE A 64 20.05 -6.26 19.15
C ILE A 64 19.42 -7.64 18.99
N GLY A 65 20.02 -8.69 19.54
CA GLY A 65 19.51 -10.06 19.47
C GLY A 65 18.12 -10.23 20.10
N LEU A 66 17.84 -9.50 21.18
CA LEU A 66 16.52 -9.51 21.82
C LEU A 66 15.46 -8.72 21.03
N ILE A 67 15.86 -7.68 20.30
CA ILE A 67 14.93 -6.80 19.56
C ILE A 67 14.50 -7.41 18.23
N ILE A 68 15.38 -8.15 17.53
CA ILE A 68 15.08 -8.67 16.18
C ILE A 68 14.07 -9.82 16.22
N GLY A 69 14.16 -10.71 17.20
CA GLY A 69 13.35 -11.94 17.26
C GLY A 69 11.83 -11.74 17.17
N PRO A 70 11.23 -10.76 17.87
CA PRO A 70 9.79 -10.52 17.81
C PRO A 70 9.26 -9.97 16.47
N LEU A 71 10.09 -9.30 15.67
CA LEU A 71 9.62 -8.51 14.52
C LEU A 71 8.95 -9.34 13.41
N GLY A 72 9.29 -10.62 13.28
CA GLY A 72 8.75 -11.48 12.21
C GLY A 72 7.23 -11.68 12.28
N GLY A 73 6.68 -11.92 13.47
CA GLY A 73 5.23 -12.14 13.64
C GLY A 73 4.40 -10.85 13.58
N PHE A 74 4.99 -9.70 13.90
CA PHE A 74 4.28 -8.42 13.82
C PHE A 74 3.94 -8.01 12.39
N LEU A 75 4.80 -8.35 11.42
CA LEU A 75 4.57 -8.00 10.01
C LEU A 75 3.39 -8.77 9.41
N TRP A 76 3.28 -10.07 9.70
CA TRP A 76 2.16 -10.91 9.23
C TRP A 76 0.81 -10.39 9.70
N ASN A 77 0.70 -10.04 10.99
CA ASN A 77 -0.52 -9.46 11.54
C ASN A 77 -0.79 -8.05 11.00
N THR A 78 0.24 -7.31 10.60
CA THR A 78 0.10 -5.96 10.04
C THR A 78 -0.56 -6.03 8.67
N GLU A 79 -0.11 -6.90 7.78
CA GLU A 79 -0.71 -7.05 6.45
C GLU A 79 -2.16 -7.54 6.55
N LYS A 80 -2.46 -8.51 7.43
CA LYS A 80 -3.85 -8.92 7.70
C LYS A 80 -4.73 -7.77 8.15
N THR A 81 -4.24 -6.97 9.10
CA THR A 81 -4.97 -5.82 9.62
C THR A 81 -5.20 -4.76 8.53
N LYS A 82 -4.22 -4.53 7.64
CA LYS A 82 -4.38 -3.62 6.51
C LYS A 82 -5.43 -4.12 5.53
N THR A 83 -5.41 -5.40 5.16
CA THR A 83 -6.42 -6.00 4.28
C THR A 83 -7.82 -5.86 4.88
N ILE A 84 -7.99 -6.19 6.17
CA ILE A 84 -9.28 -6.03 6.86
C ILE A 84 -9.73 -4.57 6.84
N ALA A 85 -8.83 -3.62 7.12
CA ALA A 85 -9.16 -2.20 7.08
C ALA A 85 -9.63 -1.76 5.68
N LYS A 86 -8.90 -2.14 4.61
CA LYS A 86 -9.30 -1.87 3.22
C LYS A 86 -10.68 -2.47 2.90
N PHE A 87 -10.94 -3.71 3.34
CA PHE A 87 -12.25 -4.34 3.16
C PHE A 87 -13.36 -3.58 3.89
N LYS A 88 -13.10 -3.05 5.09
CA LYS A 88 -14.07 -2.19 5.78
C LYS A 88 -14.35 -0.90 5.04
N ASP A 89 -13.34 -0.30 4.43
CA ASP A 89 -13.56 0.91 3.62
C ASP A 89 -14.38 0.60 2.35
N TYR A 90 -14.16 -0.57 1.72
CA TYR A 90 -14.99 -1.05 0.62
C TYR A 90 -16.44 -1.33 1.05
N GLU A 91 -16.66 -1.98 2.19
CA GLU A 91 -18.00 -2.18 2.77
C GLU A 91 -18.73 -0.84 2.96
N ILE A 92 -18.03 0.15 3.53
CA ILE A 92 -18.58 1.50 3.73
C ILE A 92 -18.90 2.17 2.39
N ALA A 93 -18.00 2.08 1.40
CA ALA A 93 -18.22 2.67 0.08
C ALA A 93 -19.41 2.02 -0.64
N LEU A 94 -19.57 0.71 -0.53
CA LEU A 94 -20.71 -0.01 -1.10
C LEU A 94 -22.02 0.35 -0.39
N ALA A 95 -22.02 0.48 0.93
CA ALA A 95 -23.19 0.95 1.68
C ALA A 95 -23.58 2.40 1.31
N GLN A 96 -22.60 3.28 1.11
CA GLN A 96 -22.84 4.65 0.63
C GLN A 96 -23.39 4.65 -0.80
N PHE A 97 -22.84 3.80 -1.69
CA PHE A 97 -23.36 3.61 -3.04
C PHE A 97 -24.81 3.17 -2.98
N GLN A 98 -25.12 2.15 -2.18
CA GLN A 98 -26.46 1.62 -2.00
C GLN A 98 -27.43 2.72 -1.53
N SER A 99 -27.03 3.50 -0.52
CA SER A 99 -27.84 4.62 0.00
C SER A 99 -28.07 5.71 -1.05
N ALA A 100 -27.08 6.02 -1.89
CA ALA A 100 -27.20 7.05 -2.92
C ALA A 100 -28.04 6.58 -4.14
N ASN A 101 -28.08 5.27 -4.38
CA ASN A 101 -28.74 4.66 -5.54
C ASN A 101 -30.08 3.98 -5.20
N GLY A 102 -30.75 4.44 -4.13
CA GLY A 102 -32.12 4.01 -3.82
C GLY A 102 -32.22 2.58 -3.26
N GLY A 103 -31.18 2.11 -2.56
CA GLY A 103 -31.15 0.79 -1.94
C GLY A 103 -30.49 -0.30 -2.80
N SER A 104 -30.03 0.03 -4.01
CA SER A 104 -29.41 -0.93 -4.93
C SER A 104 -27.89 -0.85 -4.93
N PHE A 105 -27.23 -2.01 -4.83
CA PHE A 105 -25.79 -2.14 -5.04
C PHE A 105 -25.39 -1.89 -6.50
N PRO A 106 -24.09 -1.70 -6.78
CA PRO A 106 -23.60 -1.63 -8.16
C PRO A 106 -24.07 -2.84 -8.98
N GLY A 107 -24.46 -2.62 -10.25
CA GLY A 107 -25.08 -3.65 -11.08
C GLY A 107 -24.19 -4.86 -11.46
N LEU A 108 -22.95 -4.90 -10.97
CA LEU A 108 -22.11 -6.12 -11.00
C LEU A 108 -22.56 -7.15 -9.95
N PHE A 109 -23.27 -6.72 -8.89
CA PHE A 109 -23.85 -7.59 -7.88
C PHE A 109 -25.31 -7.87 -8.23
N ASN A 110 -25.57 -9.00 -8.89
CA ASN A 110 -26.88 -9.35 -9.42
C ASN A 110 -27.36 -10.76 -9.01
N SER A 111 -26.65 -11.37 -8.08
CA SER A 111 -26.93 -12.68 -7.51
C SER A 111 -26.23 -12.79 -6.15
N GLU A 112 -26.47 -13.90 -5.45
CA GLU A 112 -25.82 -14.24 -4.19
C GLU A 112 -24.41 -14.85 -4.39
N ASP A 113 -24.02 -15.11 -5.64
CA ASP A 113 -22.71 -15.69 -5.94
C ASP A 113 -21.57 -14.69 -5.65
N PRO A 114 -20.43 -15.16 -5.12
CA PRO A 114 -19.27 -14.30 -4.88
C PRO A 114 -18.75 -13.70 -6.18
N VAL A 115 -18.63 -12.38 -6.20
CA VAL A 115 -18.01 -11.63 -7.29
C VAL A 115 -16.51 -11.59 -7.06
N ASN A 116 -15.74 -12.12 -8.01
CA ASN A 116 -14.27 -12.14 -7.94
C ASN A 116 -13.65 -10.96 -8.71
N LEU A 117 -12.87 -10.13 -8.02
CA LEU A 117 -12.19 -8.96 -8.59
C LEU A 117 -10.92 -9.30 -9.38
N SER A 118 -10.49 -10.56 -9.41
CA SER A 118 -9.40 -10.98 -10.30
C SER A 118 -9.82 -10.99 -11.78
N ASP A 119 -11.14 -10.98 -12.07
CA ASP A 119 -11.66 -10.82 -13.44
C ASP A 119 -11.56 -9.34 -13.85
N PRO A 120 -10.79 -8.99 -14.90
CA PRO A 120 -10.60 -7.61 -15.33
C PRO A 120 -11.91 -6.88 -15.66
N ASP A 121 -12.87 -7.56 -16.28
CA ASP A 121 -14.15 -6.94 -16.66
C ASP A 121 -15.03 -6.65 -15.43
N VAL A 122 -14.90 -7.46 -14.37
CA VAL A 122 -15.61 -7.27 -13.11
C VAL A 122 -14.94 -6.17 -12.29
N ARG A 123 -13.62 -6.25 -12.15
CA ARG A 123 -12.78 -5.24 -11.50
C ARG A 123 -13.03 -3.86 -12.06
N ASP A 124 -12.99 -3.69 -13.38
CA ASP A 124 -13.17 -2.38 -13.99
C ASP A 124 -14.57 -1.82 -13.72
N LYS A 125 -15.61 -2.67 -13.70
CA LYS A 125 -16.97 -2.25 -13.30
C LYS A 125 -17.02 -1.82 -11.84
N PHE A 126 -16.34 -2.54 -10.96
CA PHE A 126 -16.22 -2.20 -9.54
C PHE A 126 -15.52 -0.84 -9.36
N LEU A 127 -14.39 -0.62 -10.02
CA LEU A 127 -13.66 0.65 -10.04
C LEU A 127 -14.55 1.79 -10.54
N MET A 128 -15.22 1.60 -11.68
CA MET A 128 -16.13 2.60 -12.23
C MET A 128 -17.30 2.92 -11.30
N ALA A 129 -17.84 1.91 -10.60
CA ALA A 129 -18.92 2.09 -9.65
C ALA A 129 -18.48 2.92 -8.43
N LEU A 130 -17.35 2.60 -7.82
CA LEU A 130 -16.91 3.25 -6.58
C LEU A 130 -16.12 4.55 -6.81
N LYS A 131 -15.21 4.60 -7.80
CA LYS A 131 -14.44 5.82 -8.12
C LYS A 131 -15.26 6.83 -8.92
N GLY A 132 -16.21 6.34 -9.74
CA GLY A 132 -16.95 7.17 -10.70
C GLY A 132 -16.14 7.57 -11.94
N LYS A 133 -15.00 6.91 -12.15
CA LYS A 133 -14.06 7.12 -13.28
C LYS A 133 -13.58 5.77 -13.79
N LYS A 134 -13.13 5.71 -15.05
CA LYS A 134 -12.47 4.52 -15.58
C LYS A 134 -10.96 4.72 -15.57
N LEU A 135 -10.23 3.64 -15.30
CA LEU A 135 -8.78 3.61 -15.32
C LEU A 135 -8.32 3.18 -16.71
N VAL A 136 -7.54 4.00 -17.40
CA VAL A 136 -6.98 3.67 -18.73
C VAL A 136 -5.54 4.14 -18.79
N ASN A 137 -4.61 3.20 -19.04
CA ASN A 137 -3.16 3.45 -19.05
C ASN A 137 -2.69 4.23 -17.79
N ASP A 138 -3.08 3.73 -16.60
CA ASP A 138 -2.77 4.33 -15.29
C ASP A 138 -3.32 5.74 -15.08
N GLN A 139 -4.29 6.17 -15.88
CA GLN A 139 -4.94 7.47 -15.74
C GLN A 139 -6.44 7.34 -15.51
N TRP A 140 -6.92 8.01 -14.47
CA TRP A 140 -8.35 8.15 -14.20
C TRP A 140 -9.00 9.13 -15.17
N ILE A 141 -9.83 8.62 -16.06
CA ILE A 141 -10.60 9.41 -17.02
C ILE A 141 -12.09 9.36 -16.70
N ASP A 142 -12.79 10.45 -17.01
CA ASP A 142 -14.22 10.55 -16.71
C ASP A 142 -15.04 9.54 -17.53
N LEU A 143 -16.08 9.00 -16.89
CA LEU A 143 -17.02 8.10 -17.54
C LEU A 143 -17.84 8.84 -18.60
N GLU A 144 -17.99 8.19 -19.75
CA GLU A 144 -18.95 8.62 -20.76
C GLU A 144 -20.37 8.62 -20.18
N THR A 145 -21.29 9.38 -20.80
CA THR A 145 -22.65 9.51 -20.27
C THR A 145 -23.37 8.16 -20.12
N GLN A 146 -23.14 7.21 -21.03
CA GLN A 146 -23.76 5.89 -20.96
C GLN A 146 -23.11 5.00 -19.90
N GLU A 147 -21.78 5.03 -19.79
CA GLU A 147 -21.03 4.31 -18.76
C GLU A 147 -21.42 4.79 -17.37
N ALA A 148 -21.47 6.11 -17.16
CA ALA A 148 -21.89 6.70 -15.90
C ALA A 148 -23.32 6.28 -15.54
N LYS A 149 -24.28 6.40 -16.45
CA LYS A 149 -25.66 5.96 -16.19
C LYS A 149 -25.76 4.48 -15.79
N LYS A 150 -24.86 3.64 -16.29
CA LYS A 150 -24.87 2.21 -16.03
C LYS A 150 -24.16 1.83 -14.73
N TYR A 151 -23.00 2.42 -14.46
CA TYR A 151 -22.12 1.99 -13.36
C TYR A 151 -22.14 2.93 -12.16
N ASN A 152 -22.33 4.22 -12.38
CA ASN A 152 -22.37 5.22 -11.32
C ASN A 152 -23.29 6.40 -11.72
N PRO A 153 -24.62 6.21 -11.68
CA PRO A 153 -25.57 7.18 -12.21
C PRO A 153 -25.61 8.48 -11.38
N THR A 154 -25.20 8.42 -10.11
CA THR A 154 -25.06 9.59 -9.23
C THR A 154 -23.83 10.42 -9.54
N ARG A 155 -22.86 9.87 -10.30
CA ARG A 155 -21.56 10.48 -10.61
C ARG A 155 -20.79 10.90 -9.36
N GLN A 156 -20.98 10.18 -8.26
CA GLN A 156 -20.33 10.44 -6.98
C GLN A 156 -19.12 9.52 -6.82
N GLN A 157 -18.05 10.03 -6.24
CA GLN A 157 -16.94 9.19 -5.81
C GLN A 157 -17.26 8.67 -4.41
N PHE A 158 -17.39 7.35 -4.27
CA PHE A 158 -17.64 6.65 -3.02
C PHE A 158 -16.34 6.13 -2.38
N TYR A 159 -15.33 5.82 -3.20
CA TYR A 159 -14.03 5.37 -2.75
C TYR A 159 -12.91 6.00 -3.58
N ASP A 160 -11.78 6.29 -2.95
CA ASP A 160 -10.59 6.86 -3.57
C ASP A 160 -9.48 5.81 -3.63
N PHE A 161 -9.44 5.01 -4.71
CA PHE A 161 -8.39 4.00 -4.87
C PHE A 161 -7.01 4.64 -4.96
N ASP A 162 -6.10 4.15 -4.10
CA ASP A 162 -4.69 4.51 -4.05
C ASP A 162 -3.85 3.61 -4.97
N GLU A 163 -2.66 4.09 -5.35
CA GLU A 163 -1.75 3.34 -6.26
C GLU A 163 -1.22 2.04 -5.64
N ASP A 164 -1.13 1.93 -4.32
CA ASP A 164 -0.67 0.73 -3.60
C ASP A 164 -1.73 -0.36 -3.48
N GLU A 165 -2.96 -0.10 -3.92
CA GLU A 165 -4.02 -1.12 -4.02
C GLU A 165 -3.90 -1.96 -5.30
N PHE A 166 -2.99 -1.59 -6.21
CA PHE A 166 -2.82 -2.26 -7.49
C PHE A 166 -1.46 -2.96 -7.58
N ASP A 167 -1.44 -4.13 -8.21
CA ASP A 167 -0.20 -4.78 -8.62
C ASP A 167 0.38 -4.16 -9.91
N GLU A 168 1.52 -4.69 -10.38
CA GLU A 168 2.18 -4.23 -11.61
C GLU A 168 1.32 -4.45 -12.87
N ASP A 169 0.34 -5.35 -12.81
CA ASP A 169 -0.58 -5.71 -13.88
C ASP A 169 -1.91 -4.92 -13.82
N GLY A 170 -2.07 -4.06 -12.81
CA GLY A 170 -3.26 -3.23 -12.60
C GLY A 170 -4.44 -3.98 -11.98
N ASN A 171 -4.23 -5.15 -11.38
CA ASN A 171 -5.25 -5.84 -10.59
C ASN A 171 -5.34 -5.22 -9.20
N LEU A 172 -6.56 -5.16 -8.66
CA LEU A 172 -6.74 -4.85 -7.25
C LEU A 172 -6.25 -6.02 -6.43
N VAL A 173 -5.41 -5.75 -5.43
CA VAL A 173 -4.79 -6.77 -4.59
C VAL A 173 -4.96 -6.48 -3.11
N ASP A 174 -4.95 -7.55 -2.32
CA ASP A 174 -4.82 -7.42 -0.88
C ASP A 174 -3.39 -6.99 -0.46
N ALA A 175 -3.14 -6.90 0.84
CA ALA A 175 -1.84 -6.47 1.36
C ALA A 175 -0.68 -7.42 1.04
N TRP A 176 -0.96 -8.66 0.62
CA TRP A 176 0.04 -9.64 0.18
C TRP A 176 0.15 -9.75 -1.34
N GLY A 177 -0.66 -9.01 -2.10
CA GLY A 177 -0.63 -9.08 -3.56
C GLY A 177 -1.65 -10.07 -4.15
N ASN A 178 -2.54 -10.66 -3.35
CA ASN A 178 -3.53 -11.59 -3.87
C ASN A 178 -4.67 -10.84 -4.58
N PRO A 179 -4.88 -11.06 -5.90
CA PRO A 179 -5.93 -10.37 -6.66
C PRO A 179 -7.31 -11.01 -6.52
N ALA A 180 -7.42 -12.20 -5.91
CA ALA A 180 -8.65 -12.97 -5.79
C ALA A 180 -9.56 -12.47 -4.66
N ILE A 181 -9.79 -11.16 -4.60
CA ILE A 181 -10.73 -10.54 -3.66
C ILE A 181 -12.15 -10.88 -4.09
N LYS A 182 -12.90 -11.54 -3.21
CA LYS A 182 -14.28 -11.97 -3.43
C LYS A 182 -15.24 -11.16 -2.58
N ILE A 183 -16.29 -10.64 -3.21
CA ILE A 183 -17.30 -9.81 -2.56
C ILE A 183 -18.67 -10.45 -2.75
N ILE A 184 -19.44 -10.53 -1.67
CA ILE A 184 -20.85 -10.90 -1.68
C ILE A 184 -21.63 -9.76 -1.04
N VAL A 185 -22.79 -9.43 -1.59
CA VAL A 185 -23.69 -8.43 -1.04
C VAL A 185 -25.06 -9.03 -0.85
N ASP A 186 -25.84 -8.45 0.05
CA ASP A 186 -27.26 -8.71 0.20
C ASP A 186 -28.01 -8.14 -1.03
N TRP A 187 -28.04 -8.94 -2.10
CA TRP A 187 -28.58 -8.51 -3.38
C TRP A 187 -30.11 -8.43 -3.38
N ASP A 188 -30.78 -9.22 -2.54
CA ASP A 188 -32.24 -9.26 -2.44
C ASP A 188 -32.81 -8.35 -1.33
N GLY A 189 -31.94 -7.83 -0.47
CA GLY A 189 -32.27 -6.84 0.55
C GLY A 189 -32.94 -7.45 1.77
N ASP A 190 -32.74 -8.75 2.03
CA ASP A 190 -33.36 -9.44 3.16
C ASP A 190 -32.60 -9.27 4.49
N GLY A 191 -31.43 -8.63 4.45
CA GLY A 191 -30.54 -8.34 5.57
C GLY A 191 -29.57 -9.47 5.91
N PHE A 192 -29.48 -10.50 5.05
CA PHE A 192 -28.62 -11.65 5.25
C PHE A 192 -27.87 -12.02 3.98
N ILE A 193 -26.74 -12.68 4.18
CA ILE A 193 -25.94 -13.26 3.10
C ILE A 193 -25.75 -14.74 3.40
N GLN A 194 -26.02 -15.58 2.40
CA GLN A 194 -25.62 -16.98 2.40
C GLN A 194 -24.13 -17.08 2.04
N LEU A 195 -23.32 -17.56 2.98
CA LEU A 195 -21.91 -17.83 2.68
C LEU A 195 -21.80 -19.01 1.69
N PRO A 196 -20.79 -19.01 0.80
CA PRO A 196 -20.50 -20.16 -0.03
C PRO A 196 -19.99 -21.32 0.83
N THR A 197 -20.04 -22.53 0.28
CA THR A 197 -19.48 -23.72 0.93
C THR A 197 -18.15 -24.09 0.30
N ASP A 198 -17.12 -24.22 1.12
CA ASP A 198 -15.79 -24.70 0.74
C ASP A 198 -15.32 -25.76 1.74
N SER A 199 -14.93 -26.94 1.26
CA SER A 199 -14.54 -28.05 2.13
C SER A 199 -13.22 -27.85 2.86
N GLU A 200 -12.40 -26.90 2.42
CA GLU A 200 -11.07 -26.63 2.97
C GLU A 200 -11.06 -25.41 3.90
N VAL A 201 -12.12 -24.61 3.91
CA VAL A 201 -12.20 -23.34 4.63
C VAL A 201 -13.39 -23.34 5.59
N GLU A 202 -13.11 -23.41 6.89
CA GLU A 202 -14.13 -23.55 7.94
C GLU A 202 -15.13 -22.38 7.97
N GLN A 203 -14.68 -21.17 7.66
CA GLN A 203 -15.50 -19.96 7.62
C GLN A 203 -16.50 -19.96 6.45
N LEU A 204 -16.24 -20.76 5.41
CA LEU A 204 -17.10 -20.89 4.23
C LEU A 204 -17.91 -22.19 4.35
N ASN A 205 -18.80 -22.24 5.33
CA ASN A 205 -19.53 -23.44 5.71
C ASN A 205 -20.97 -23.51 5.15
N GLY A 206 -21.42 -22.49 4.42
CA GLY A 206 -22.82 -22.39 4.04
C GLY A 206 -23.74 -21.86 5.14
N ASP A 207 -23.22 -21.11 6.11
CA ASP A 207 -24.05 -20.40 7.09
C ASP A 207 -24.64 -19.11 6.50
N ARG A 208 -25.81 -18.74 7.00
CA ARG A 208 -26.47 -17.47 6.70
C ARG A 208 -26.14 -16.45 7.79
N ILE A 209 -25.48 -15.37 7.42
CA ILE A 209 -25.00 -14.33 8.35
C ILE A 209 -25.72 -13.01 8.12
N GLN A 210 -25.93 -12.24 9.21
CA GLN A 210 -26.64 -10.97 9.15
C GLN A 210 -25.68 -9.83 8.80
N LYS A 211 -25.48 -9.58 7.51
CA LYS A 211 -24.58 -8.56 6.94
C LYS A 211 -25.13 -8.11 5.60
N ASP A 212 -24.86 -6.86 5.24
CA ASP A 212 -25.23 -6.32 3.92
C ASP A 212 -24.12 -6.53 2.87
N VAL A 213 -22.86 -6.61 3.32
CA VAL A 213 -21.68 -6.83 2.48
C VAL A 213 -20.69 -7.69 3.25
N VAL A 214 -20.10 -8.67 2.57
CA VAL A 214 -18.96 -9.44 3.07
C VAL A 214 -17.90 -9.56 2.00
N ILE A 215 -16.64 -9.49 2.43
CA ILE A 215 -15.47 -9.51 1.56
C ILE A 215 -14.47 -10.51 2.12
N TYR A 216 -13.89 -11.31 1.25
CA TYR A 216 -12.87 -12.26 1.67
C TYR A 216 -11.85 -12.53 0.58
N VAL A 217 -10.69 -13.02 1.00
CA VAL A 217 -9.62 -13.50 0.14
C VAL A 217 -9.07 -14.79 0.73
N LEU A 218 -8.80 -15.75 -0.14
CA LEU A 218 -8.30 -17.07 0.26
C LEU A 218 -6.86 -17.23 -0.20
N SER A 219 -6.01 -17.67 0.71
CA SER A 219 -4.61 -17.97 0.48
C SER A 219 -4.39 -18.99 -0.63
N LYS A 220 -5.30 -19.95 -0.78
CA LYS A 220 -5.22 -20.98 -1.84
C LYS A 220 -5.48 -20.44 -3.26
N ASP A 221 -6.11 -19.26 -3.37
CA ASP A 221 -6.39 -18.61 -4.64
C ASP A 221 -5.29 -17.61 -5.04
N ASP A 222 -4.25 -17.47 -4.22
CA ASP A 222 -3.09 -16.63 -4.49
C ASP A 222 -2.25 -17.23 -5.66
N PRO A 223 -2.04 -16.49 -6.77
CA PRO A 223 -1.23 -16.96 -7.89
C PRO A 223 0.26 -17.07 -7.57
N ASP A 224 0.78 -16.25 -6.65
CA ASP A 224 2.21 -16.22 -6.31
C ASP A 224 2.57 -17.21 -5.21
N GLY A 225 1.57 -17.63 -4.42
CA GLY A 225 1.71 -18.62 -3.35
C GLY A 225 2.69 -18.17 -2.26
N ASP A 226 2.79 -16.85 -2.05
CA ASP A 226 3.77 -16.24 -1.15
C ASP A 226 3.38 -16.38 0.33
N GLY A 227 2.16 -16.86 0.57
CA GLY A 227 1.71 -17.36 1.86
C GLY A 227 0.97 -16.34 2.71
N GLY A 228 0.25 -15.39 2.11
CA GLY A 228 -0.84 -14.68 2.80
C GLY A 228 -1.81 -15.67 3.47
N GLY A 229 -2.36 -15.31 4.63
CA GLY A 229 -3.38 -16.12 5.29
C GLY A 229 -4.78 -15.75 4.80
N ASP A 230 -5.76 -16.63 4.99
CA ASP A 230 -7.16 -16.31 4.68
C ASP A 230 -7.63 -15.08 5.50
N VAL A 231 -8.32 -14.17 4.83
CA VAL A 231 -8.87 -12.97 5.43
C VAL A 231 -10.35 -12.84 5.09
N PHE A 232 -11.15 -12.64 6.13
CA PHE A 232 -12.59 -12.48 6.05
C PHE A 232 -12.96 -11.16 6.72
N SER A 233 -13.77 -10.35 6.07
CA SER A 233 -14.15 -9.03 6.59
C SER A 233 -15.08 -9.12 7.80
N TRP A 234 -15.68 -10.29 8.05
CA TRP A 234 -16.57 -10.53 9.20
C TRP A 234 -15.87 -11.23 10.37
N ASP A 235 -14.58 -11.56 10.25
CA ASP A 235 -13.79 -11.98 11.40
C ASP A 235 -13.49 -10.73 12.27
N ASP A 236 -13.79 -10.84 13.57
CA ASP A 236 -13.54 -9.79 14.59
C ASP A 236 -12.08 -9.73 15.05
#